data_AF-A0A0M2V2E5-F1
#
_entry.id   AF-A0A0M2V2E5-F1
#
_cell.length_a   1.000
_cell.length_b   1.000
_cell.length_c   1.000
_cell.angle_alpha   90.00
_cell.angle_beta   90.00
_cell.angle_gamma   90.00
#
_symmetry.space_group_name_H-M   'P 1'
#
loop_
_entity.id
_entity.type
_entity.pdbx_description
1 polymer ?
#
loop_
_entity_poly.entity_id
_entity_poly.type
_entity_poly.pdbx_seq_one_letter_code
_entity_poly.pdbx_strand_id
1 'polypeptide(L)'
;MTYEEFYYSIDCKFPYHDEAAWKQLIAVAHDIGEDAPFLVLHEICRVPASEVLEPEKHLVIYEYWKASFSSPVQQIVEPACLSYINKQELSEYQALDIMDKLAQYPNNINALQVVLFSCDDETGLVDEKYEKIIEQWKAI
;
A
#
# COMPACT_ATOMS: atom_id res chain seq x y z
N MET A 1 20.73 -1.05 -4.51
CA MET A 1 19.84 -0.23 -3.67
C MET A 1 19.37 -1.13 -2.56
N THR A 2 19.52 -0.72 -1.31
CA THR A 2 18.95 -1.42 -0.15
C THR A 2 17.47 -1.05 -0.01
N TYR A 3 16.73 -1.79 0.82
CA TYR A 3 15.34 -1.45 1.14
C TYR A 3 15.23 -0.05 1.78
N GLU A 4 16.14 0.29 2.70
CA GLU A 4 16.16 1.60 3.37
C GLU A 4 16.46 2.75 2.39
N GLU A 5 17.43 2.57 1.50
CA GLU A 5 17.72 3.55 0.44
C GLU A 5 16.51 3.77 -0.46
N PHE A 6 15.80 2.70 -0.80
CA PHE A 6 14.59 2.78 -1.61
C PHE A 6 13.47 3.52 -0.87
N TYR A 7 13.23 3.18 0.40
CA TYR A 7 12.25 3.85 1.24
C TYR A 7 12.43 5.36 1.24
N TYR A 8 13.63 5.85 1.57
CA TYR A 8 13.89 7.29 1.60
C TYR A 8 13.87 7.97 0.22
N SER A 9 14.02 7.19 -0.85
CA SER A 9 13.95 7.70 -2.22
C SER A 9 12.51 7.97 -2.68
N ILE A 10 11.53 7.25 -2.14
CA ILE A 10 10.13 7.36 -2.57
C ILE A 10 9.20 8.01 -1.53
N ASP A 11 9.52 7.94 -0.23
CA ASP A 11 8.71 8.52 0.84
C ASP A 11 8.40 10.00 0.59
N CYS A 12 7.12 10.28 0.33
CA CYS A 12 6.60 11.59 -0.04
C CYS A 12 7.31 12.26 -1.25
N LYS A 13 7.97 11.46 -2.10
CA LYS A 13 8.80 11.88 -3.25
C LYS A 13 8.43 11.15 -4.53
N PHE A 14 7.33 10.41 -4.53
CA PHE A 14 6.91 9.66 -5.71
C PHE A 14 6.69 10.60 -6.91
N PRO A 15 7.27 10.32 -8.09
CA PRO A 15 7.29 11.25 -9.21
C PRO A 15 6.00 11.14 -10.03
N TYR A 16 4.85 11.51 -9.46
CA TYR A 16 3.54 11.38 -10.10
C TYR A 16 3.48 11.96 -11.50
N HIS A 17 4.26 13.01 -11.77
CA HIS A 17 4.24 13.73 -13.05
C HIS A 17 5.18 13.18 -14.12
N ASP A 18 6.10 12.28 -13.78
CA ASP A 18 7.07 11.69 -14.70
C ASP A 18 6.81 10.19 -14.89
N GLU A 19 6.22 9.85 -16.04
CA GLU A 19 5.85 8.48 -16.38
C GLU A 19 7.02 7.50 -16.44
N ALA A 20 8.16 7.94 -16.96
CA ALA A 20 9.33 7.08 -17.01
C ALA A 20 9.84 6.80 -15.59
N ALA A 21 9.87 7.84 -14.74
CA ALA A 21 10.37 7.73 -13.39
C ALA A 21 9.48 6.83 -12.49
N TRP A 22 8.16 7.01 -12.49
CA TRP A 22 7.31 6.17 -11.64
C TRP A 22 7.26 4.71 -12.11
N LYS A 23 7.33 4.45 -13.43
CA LYS A 23 7.44 3.07 -13.95
C LYS A 23 8.74 2.41 -13.52
N GLN A 24 9.84 3.16 -13.54
CA GLN A 24 11.14 2.65 -13.09
C GLN A 24 11.12 2.33 -11.59
N LEU A 25 10.51 3.18 -10.76
CA LEU A 25 10.38 2.90 -9.32
C LEU A 25 9.55 1.65 -9.03
N ILE A 26 8.44 1.44 -9.74
CA ILE A 26 7.64 0.22 -9.63
C ILE A 26 8.47 -1.02 -9.99
N ALA A 27 9.27 -0.96 -11.06
CA ALA A 27 10.15 -2.06 -11.43
C ALA A 27 11.23 -2.33 -10.37
N VAL A 28 11.87 -1.27 -9.84
CA VAL A 28 12.87 -1.39 -8.78
C VAL A 28 12.29 -1.99 -7.51
N ALA A 29 11.05 -1.64 -7.14
CA ALA A 29 10.37 -2.20 -5.98
C ALA A 29 10.28 -3.73 -6.06
N HIS A 30 10.01 -4.27 -7.25
CA HIS A 30 9.95 -5.72 -7.46
C HIS A 30 11.29 -6.42 -7.18
N ASP A 31 12.40 -5.80 -7.59
CA ASP A 31 13.74 -6.35 -7.39
C ASP A 31 14.21 -6.29 -5.93
N ILE A 32 13.62 -5.42 -5.10
CA ILE A 32 13.99 -5.25 -3.69
C ILE A 32 13.42 -6.36 -2.81
N GLY A 33 12.19 -6.80 -3.07
CA GLY A 33 11.55 -7.86 -2.31
C GLY A 33 10.02 -7.82 -2.37
N GLU A 34 9.37 -8.81 -1.77
CA GLU A 34 7.92 -9.01 -1.89
C GLU A 34 7.07 -7.88 -1.27
N ASP A 35 7.57 -7.22 -0.22
CA ASP A 35 6.85 -6.15 0.49
C ASP A 35 7.05 -4.76 -0.14
N ALA A 36 8.17 -4.54 -0.85
CA ALA A 36 8.54 -3.25 -1.41
C ALA A 36 7.54 -2.70 -2.46
N PRO A 37 6.89 -3.51 -3.31
CA PRO A 37 5.81 -3.04 -4.17
C PRO A 37 4.66 -2.38 -3.39
N PHE A 38 4.37 -2.83 -2.18
CA PHE A 38 3.32 -2.23 -1.35
C PHE A 38 3.75 -0.91 -0.71
N LEU A 39 5.05 -0.66 -0.58
CA LEU A 39 5.56 0.67 -0.25
C LEU A 39 5.28 1.68 -1.38
N VAL A 40 5.42 1.26 -2.64
CA VAL A 40 4.98 2.08 -3.78
C VAL A 40 3.46 2.30 -3.74
N LEU A 41 2.69 1.28 -3.35
CA LEU A 41 1.25 1.40 -3.21
C LEU A 41 0.85 2.47 -2.17
N HIS A 42 1.61 2.62 -1.08
CA HIS A 42 1.39 3.72 -0.12
C HIS A 42 1.44 5.09 -0.79
N GLU A 43 2.48 5.34 -1.58
CA GLU A 43 2.63 6.61 -2.29
C GLU A 43 1.48 6.83 -3.28
N ILE A 44 1.09 5.79 -4.02
CA ILE A 44 -0.06 5.88 -4.94
C ILE A 44 -1.33 6.25 -4.14
N CYS A 45 -1.66 5.50 -3.09
CA CYS A 45 -2.87 5.70 -2.30
C CYS A 45 -2.90 7.03 -1.56
N ARG A 46 -1.77 7.48 -1.01
CA ARG A 46 -1.68 8.58 -0.05
C ARG A 46 -0.94 9.77 -0.64
N VAL A 47 -1.41 10.23 -1.79
CA VAL A 47 -0.89 11.41 -2.49
C VAL A 47 -0.78 12.60 -1.52
N PRO A 48 0.40 13.23 -1.37
CA PRO A 48 0.60 14.37 -0.48
C PRO A 48 -0.39 15.51 -0.78
N ALA A 49 -0.88 16.21 0.25
CA ALA A 49 -1.84 17.30 0.09
C ALA A 49 -1.33 18.47 -0.77
N SER A 50 -0.01 18.59 -0.94
CA SER A 50 0.64 19.57 -1.82
C SER A 50 0.63 19.19 -3.30
N GLU A 51 0.32 17.94 -3.62
CA GLU A 51 0.38 17.39 -4.97
C GLU A 51 -1.02 17.34 -5.60
N VAL A 52 -1.10 17.63 -6.89
CA VAL A 52 -2.38 17.65 -7.62
C VAL A 52 -2.36 16.57 -8.70
N LEU A 53 -3.01 15.45 -8.38
CA LEU A 53 -3.12 14.30 -9.28
C LEU A 53 -4.53 14.16 -9.84
N GLU A 54 -4.65 14.22 -11.16
CA GLU A 54 -5.91 13.97 -11.86
C GLU A 54 -6.40 12.53 -11.64
N PRO A 55 -7.70 12.28 -11.40
CA PRO A 55 -8.22 10.94 -11.11
C PRO A 55 -7.88 9.89 -12.17
N GLU A 56 -7.94 10.26 -13.46
CA GLU A 56 -7.59 9.38 -14.57
C GLU A 56 -6.12 8.94 -14.50
N LYS A 57 -5.23 9.86 -14.12
CA LYS A 57 -3.81 9.58 -14.00
C LYS A 57 -3.52 8.72 -12.78
N HIS A 58 -4.22 8.96 -11.67
CA HIS A 58 -4.14 8.12 -10.48
C HIS A 58 -4.47 6.66 -10.84
N LEU A 59 -5.56 6.43 -11.57
CA LEU A 59 -5.95 5.10 -12.01
C LEU A 59 -4.93 4.47 -12.96
N VAL A 60 -4.34 5.24 -13.89
CA VAL A 60 -3.28 4.74 -14.79
C VAL A 60 -2.07 4.21 -14.02
N ILE A 61 -1.61 4.95 -13.01
CA ILE A 61 -0.46 4.54 -12.18
C ILE A 61 -0.82 3.25 -11.41
N TYR A 62 -2.00 3.22 -10.80
CA TYR A 62 -2.50 2.04 -10.08
C TYR A 62 -2.60 0.80 -10.97
N GLU A 63 -3.21 0.90 -12.14
CA GLU A 63 -3.37 -0.23 -13.06
C GLU A 63 -2.02 -0.74 -13.57
N TYR A 64 -1.04 0.16 -13.79
CA TYR A 64 0.31 -0.27 -14.12
C TYR A 64 0.98 -1.00 -12.95
N TRP A 65 0.88 -0.48 -11.73
CA TRP A 65 1.39 -1.14 -10.53
C TRP A 65 0.77 -2.55 -10.40
N LYS A 66 -0.54 -2.66 -10.55
CA LYS A 66 -1.28 -3.93 -10.46
C LYS A 66 -0.83 -4.94 -11.50
N ALA A 67 -0.56 -4.50 -12.73
CA ALA A 67 -0.10 -5.36 -13.81
C ALA A 67 1.40 -5.74 -13.73
N SER A 68 2.19 -5.07 -12.88
CA SER A 68 3.65 -5.21 -12.87
C SER A 68 4.17 -6.45 -12.13
N PHE A 69 3.33 -7.08 -11.29
CA PHE A 69 3.65 -8.33 -10.60
C PHE A 69 2.36 -9.09 -10.27
N SER A 70 2.48 -10.35 -9.83
CA SER A 70 1.35 -11.17 -9.42
C SER A 70 1.55 -11.65 -7.99
N SER A 71 0.68 -11.20 -7.08
CA SER A 71 0.66 -11.66 -5.68
C SER A 71 -0.78 -11.79 -5.17
N PRO A 72 -1.13 -12.85 -4.42
CA PRO A 72 -2.41 -12.93 -3.72
C PRO A 72 -2.69 -11.71 -2.84
N VAL A 73 -1.63 -11.13 -2.25
CA VAL A 73 -1.72 -9.94 -1.40
C VAL A 73 -2.27 -8.74 -2.17
N GLN A 74 -1.96 -8.59 -3.48
CA GLN A 74 -2.52 -7.50 -4.30
C GLN A 74 -4.05 -7.55 -4.33
N GLN A 75 -4.63 -8.73 -4.50
CA GLN A 75 -6.09 -8.91 -4.56
C GLN A 75 -6.74 -8.64 -3.20
N ILE A 76 -6.02 -8.95 -2.11
CA ILE A 76 -6.50 -8.73 -0.76
C ILE A 76 -6.53 -7.24 -0.43
N VAL A 77 -5.49 -6.46 -0.79
CA VAL A 77 -5.41 -5.02 -0.48
C VAL A 77 -6.14 -4.12 -1.48
N GLU A 78 -6.55 -4.65 -2.63
CA GLU A 78 -7.22 -3.89 -3.69
C GLU A 78 -8.41 -3.05 -3.20
N PRO A 79 -9.33 -3.56 -2.35
CA PRO A 79 -10.42 -2.74 -1.83
C PRO A 79 -9.95 -1.51 -1.03
N ALA A 80 -8.89 -1.64 -0.23
CA ALA A 80 -8.31 -0.52 0.51
C ALA A 80 -7.65 0.50 -0.43
N CYS A 81 -6.95 0.04 -1.47
CA CYS A 81 -6.37 0.94 -2.47
C CYS A 81 -7.45 1.72 -3.24
N LEU A 82 -8.49 1.03 -3.70
CA LEU A 82 -9.56 1.67 -4.46
C LEU A 82 -10.36 2.66 -3.59
N SER A 83 -10.44 2.43 -2.27
CA SER A 83 -11.10 3.38 -1.36
C SER A 83 -10.38 4.74 -1.39
N TYR A 84 -9.04 4.76 -1.33
CA TYR A 84 -8.24 5.98 -1.48
C TYR A 84 -8.47 6.68 -2.82
N ILE A 85 -8.36 5.94 -3.93
CA ILE A 85 -8.52 6.49 -5.28
C ILE A 85 -9.90 7.13 -5.45
N ASN A 86 -10.93 6.48 -4.90
CA ASN A 86 -12.32 6.93 -4.97
C ASN A 86 -12.70 7.94 -3.89
N LYS A 87 -11.78 8.32 -2.98
CA LYS A 87 -12.04 9.20 -1.83
C LYS A 87 -13.18 8.70 -0.95
N GLN A 88 -13.17 7.39 -0.70
CA GLN A 88 -14.08 6.69 0.19
C GLN A 88 -13.25 5.99 1.26
N GLU A 89 -13.72 6.02 2.50
CA GLU A 89 -13.06 5.30 3.59
C GLU A 89 -13.66 3.90 3.72
N LEU A 90 -12.83 2.95 4.11
CA LEU A 90 -13.33 1.65 4.54
C LEU A 90 -13.97 1.79 5.93
N SER A 91 -15.05 1.04 6.15
CA SER A 91 -15.51 0.79 7.51
C SER A 91 -14.51 -0.09 8.26
N GLU A 92 -14.48 0.02 9.58
CA GLU A 92 -13.65 -0.83 10.45
C GLU A 92 -13.86 -2.33 10.15
N TYR A 93 -15.11 -2.75 9.92
CA TYR A 93 -15.41 -4.14 9.57
C TYR A 93 -14.73 -4.59 8.27
N GLN A 94 -14.72 -3.73 7.23
CA GLN A 94 -14.04 -4.02 5.98
C GLN A 94 -12.52 -4.08 6.17
N ALA A 95 -11.95 -3.13 6.92
CA ALA A 95 -10.52 -3.13 7.21
C ALA A 95 -10.11 -4.40 7.98
N LEU A 96 -10.86 -4.78 9.02
CA LEU A 96 -10.62 -5.98 9.81
C LEU A 96 -10.69 -7.27 8.98
N ASP A 97 -11.69 -7.42 8.10
CA ASP A 97 -11.80 -8.58 7.19
C ASP A 97 -10.61 -8.69 6.23
N ILE A 98 -10.10 -7.55 5.73
CA ILE A 98 -8.90 -7.52 4.90
C ILE A 98 -7.66 -7.91 5.74
N MET A 99 -7.53 -7.36 6.95
CA MET A 99 -6.42 -7.68 7.86
C MET A 99 -6.39 -9.16 8.24
N ASP A 100 -7.55 -9.79 8.46
CA ASP A 100 -7.65 -11.23 8.71
C ASP A 100 -7.11 -12.08 7.54
N LYS A 101 -7.37 -11.65 6.30
CA LYS A 101 -6.81 -12.30 5.10
C LYS A 101 -5.30 -12.08 5.00
N LEU A 102 -4.83 -10.87 5.27
CA LEU A 102 -3.41 -10.53 5.24
C LEU A 102 -2.59 -11.25 6.29
N ALA A 103 -3.16 -11.54 7.46
CA ALA A 103 -2.46 -12.23 8.55
C ALA A 103 -1.78 -13.55 8.13
N GLN A 104 -2.27 -14.17 7.05
CA GLN A 104 -1.73 -15.41 6.47
C GLN A 104 -0.46 -15.21 5.61
N TYR A 105 -0.04 -13.96 5.38
CA TYR A 105 1.10 -13.60 4.54
C TYR A 105 2.16 -12.81 5.34
N PRO A 106 3.00 -13.49 6.15
CA PRO A 106 4.02 -12.84 6.97
C PRO A 106 4.94 -11.89 6.18
N ASN A 107 5.48 -10.90 6.89
CA ASN A 107 6.42 -9.89 6.36
C ASN A 107 5.86 -8.93 5.30
N ASN A 108 4.55 -8.96 5.01
CA ASN A 108 3.89 -7.98 4.13
C ASN A 108 3.40 -6.76 4.96
N ILE A 109 4.35 -6.08 5.62
CA ILE A 109 4.05 -4.99 6.56
C ILE A 109 3.47 -3.78 5.82
N ASN A 110 4.03 -3.40 4.68
CA ASN A 110 3.50 -2.27 3.91
C ASN A 110 2.08 -2.57 3.42
N ALA A 111 1.81 -3.80 2.97
CA ALA A 111 0.46 -4.19 2.56
C ALA A 111 -0.54 -4.04 3.71
N LEU A 112 -0.17 -4.46 4.92
CA LEU A 112 -0.99 -4.32 6.11
C LEU A 112 -1.20 -2.84 6.48
N GLN A 113 -0.17 -2.02 6.37
CA GLN A 113 -0.26 -0.58 6.60
C GLN A 113 -1.16 0.15 5.59
N VAL A 114 -1.22 -0.29 4.33
CA VAL A 114 -2.16 0.29 3.35
C VAL A 114 -3.60 0.15 3.86
N VAL A 115 -3.92 -0.99 4.48
CA VAL A 115 -5.24 -1.24 5.05
C VAL A 115 -5.46 -0.45 6.33
N LEU A 116 -4.46 -0.42 7.22
CA LEU A 116 -4.48 0.35 8.47
C LEU A 116 -4.92 1.79 8.23
N PHE A 117 -4.27 2.47 7.29
CA PHE A 117 -4.53 3.89 7.03
C PHE A 117 -5.79 4.14 6.18
N SER A 118 -6.45 3.11 5.65
CA SER A 118 -7.64 3.24 4.80
C SER A 118 -8.95 3.41 5.60
N CYS A 119 -8.84 3.41 6.93
CA CYS A 119 -9.93 3.51 7.89
C CYS A 119 -9.58 4.57 8.95
N ASP A 120 -10.56 5.35 9.42
CA ASP A 120 -10.38 6.35 10.49
C ASP A 120 -10.28 5.72 11.90
N ASP A 121 -10.61 4.42 12.03
CA ASP A 121 -10.51 3.59 13.24
C ASP A 121 -11.01 4.27 14.54
N GLU A 122 -12.24 4.77 14.52
CA GLU A 122 -12.84 5.48 15.65
C GLU A 122 -12.81 4.68 16.98
N THR A 123 -12.89 3.35 16.89
CA THR A 123 -12.92 2.44 18.05
C THR A 123 -11.54 1.93 18.48
N GLY A 124 -10.49 2.09 17.66
CA GLY A 124 -9.15 1.56 17.90
C GLY A 124 -9.00 0.06 17.63
N LEU A 125 -9.99 -0.57 17.01
CA LEU A 125 -9.99 -2.01 16.74
C LEU A 125 -9.07 -2.40 15.59
N VAL A 126 -8.93 -1.53 14.59
CA VAL A 126 -8.05 -1.75 13.43
C VAL A 126 -6.59 -1.64 13.86
N ASP A 127 -6.24 -0.64 14.67
CA ASP A 127 -4.93 -0.49 15.31
C ASP A 127 -4.59 -1.70 16.19
N GLU A 128 -5.52 -2.13 17.06
CA GLU A 128 -5.31 -3.32 17.92
C GLU A 128 -5.08 -4.58 17.07
N LYS A 129 -5.82 -4.72 15.95
CA LYS A 129 -5.66 -5.85 15.03
C LYS A 129 -4.31 -5.83 14.32
N TYR A 130 -3.87 -4.65 13.87
CA TYR A 130 -2.56 -4.45 13.26
C TYR A 130 -1.44 -4.93 14.19
N GLU A 131 -1.42 -4.43 15.44
CA GLU A 131 -0.38 -4.80 16.40
C GLU A 131 -0.36 -6.30 16.68
N LYS A 132 -1.52 -6.94 16.83
CA LYS A 132 -1.61 -8.40 17.00
C LYS A 132 -1.02 -9.18 15.83
N ILE A 133 -1.27 -8.75 14.59
CA ILE A 133 -0.71 -9.40 13.40
C ILE A 133 0.82 -9.23 13.37
N ILE A 134 1.31 -8.02 13.67
CA ILE A 134 2.74 -7.74 13.72
C ILE A 134 3.43 -8.59 14.80
N GLU A 135 2.85 -8.69 16.00
CA GLU A 135 3.34 -9.56 17.07
C GLU A 135 3.37 -11.04 16.64
N GLN A 136 2.31 -11.51 15.97
CA GLN A 136 2.25 -12.86 15.45
C GLN A 136 3.36 -13.15 14.44
N TRP A 137 3.63 -12.23 13.50
CA TRP A 137 4.68 -12.40 12.51
C TRP A 137 6.08 -12.37 13.12
N LYS A 138 6.31 -11.55 14.15
CA LYS A 138 7.60 -11.51 14.89
C LYS A 138 7.90 -12.81 15.65
N ALA A 139 6.90 -13.64 15.91
CA ALA A 139 7.05 -14.91 16.62
C ALA A 139 7.39 -16.10 15.70
N ILE A 140 7.45 -15.89 14.38
CA ILE A 140 7.81 -16.89 13.36
C ILE A 140 9.30 -16.82 13.07
#